data_AF-A0A519KHK5-F1
#
_entry.id   AF-A0A519KHK5-F1
#
_cell.length_a   1.000
_cell.length_b   1.000
_cell.length_c   1.000
_cell.angle_alpha   90.00
_cell.angle_beta   90.00
_cell.angle_gamma   90.00
#
_symmetry.space_group_name_H-M   'P 1'
#
loop_
_entity.id
_entity.type
_entity.pdbx_description
1 polymer ?
#
loop_
_entity_poly.entity_id
_entity_poly.type
_entity_poly.pdbx_seq_one_letter_code
_entity_poly.pdbx_strand_id
1 'polypeptide(L)'
;MIDNLRIAISNKGEFESNILNNNILTLKSTLDYNTGEIAEYPKKGKYENLDIRISSERATIVGSIHKYFNMLFKKGNQNYNDFTIFDLRHSLQQLRAIFGLHHKTAINALEMGFNLEMEQDPQTYIDNNILMYDLKHHNIDRLKSQGDFKRFDRTDYSLKIYNKSKQFQTAKNLLRIEIRITSKRLLHKLRVHEMEDLSDAIVLKGIFQFLMNKFEKVIIVDRVNEVLIPPSDVEKLNKYTNPNYWKRIKSEKSYKVIRRLNKDFERILNKYRLNTLKNRLRDELHQKFLELT
;
A
#
# COMPACT_ATOMS: atom_id res chain seq x y z
N MET A 1 -2.30 10.45 0.95
CA MET A 1 -0.91 9.97 0.79
C MET A 1 -0.56 8.84 1.76
N ILE A 2 -0.27 9.10 3.05
CA ILE A 2 -0.12 8.04 4.06
C ILE A 2 -1.51 7.54 4.46
N ASP A 3 -1.70 6.23 4.52
CA ASP A 3 -3.00 5.62 4.76
C ASP A 3 -2.97 4.79 6.05
N ASN A 4 -2.37 3.60 6.03
CA ASN A 4 -2.30 2.75 7.22
C ASN A 4 -0.97 2.90 7.97
N LEU A 5 -1.05 2.94 9.29
CA LEU A 5 0.09 2.91 10.20
C LEU A 5 -0.03 1.74 11.19
N ARG A 6 1.12 1.22 11.59
CA ARG A 6 1.28 0.38 12.77
C ARG A 6 2.30 1.04 13.68
N ILE A 7 1.79 1.63 14.75
CA ILE A 7 2.56 2.36 15.74
C ILE A 7 2.87 1.41 16.89
N ALA A 8 4.13 1.33 17.29
CA ALA A 8 4.58 0.57 18.45
C ALA A 8 4.77 1.49 19.64
N ILE A 9 4.10 1.16 20.73
CA ILE A 9 4.12 1.98 21.94
C ILE A 9 5.39 1.69 22.73
N SER A 10 6.14 2.74 23.04
CA SER A 10 7.42 2.63 23.76
C SER A 10 7.25 2.33 25.25
N ASN A 11 6.25 2.93 25.92
CA ASN A 11 5.91 2.65 27.30
C ASN A 11 4.50 2.05 27.40
N LYS A 12 4.41 0.71 27.46
CA LYS A 12 3.13 -0.02 27.51
C LYS A 12 2.32 0.35 28.76
N GLY A 13 2.97 0.40 29.93
CA GLY A 13 2.29 0.62 31.21
C GLY A 13 1.63 1.98 31.28
N GLU A 14 2.38 3.03 30.96
CA GLU A 14 1.85 4.41 30.94
C GLU A 14 0.72 4.58 29.91
N PHE A 15 0.87 3.98 28.72
CA PHE A 15 -0.17 4.00 27.70
C PHE A 15 -1.46 3.31 28.15
N GLU A 16 -1.35 2.14 28.78
CA GLU A 16 -2.50 1.40 29.31
C GLU A 16 -3.17 2.15 30.47
N SER A 17 -2.39 2.68 31.42
CA SER A 17 -2.90 3.51 32.51
C SER A 17 -3.59 4.77 31.99
N ASN A 18 -3.05 5.44 30.97
CA ASN A 18 -3.68 6.60 30.36
C ASN A 18 -5.05 6.26 29.77
N ILE A 19 -5.17 5.13 29.06
CA ILE A 19 -6.45 4.67 28.48
C ILE A 19 -7.50 4.45 29.57
N LEU A 20 -7.12 3.74 30.65
CA LEU A 20 -8.04 3.38 31.73
C LEU A 20 -8.42 4.60 32.57
N ASN A 21 -7.45 5.40 33.00
CA ASN A 21 -7.68 6.53 33.90
C ASN A 21 -8.49 7.65 33.24
N ASN A 22 -8.31 7.87 31.93
CA ASN A 22 -9.02 8.90 31.18
C ASN A 22 -10.22 8.38 30.40
N ASN A 23 -10.60 7.10 30.58
CA ASN A 23 -11.72 6.47 29.89
C ASN A 23 -11.70 6.70 28.36
N ILE A 24 -10.51 6.66 27.73
CA ILE A 24 -10.33 6.99 26.32
C ILE A 24 -11.14 6.04 25.43
N LEU A 25 -11.15 4.76 25.78
CA LEU A 25 -11.88 3.71 25.08
C LEU A 25 -12.10 2.50 26.00
N THR A 26 -13.04 1.64 25.63
CA THR A 26 -13.25 0.36 26.31
C THR A 26 -12.24 -0.69 25.84
N LEU A 27 -11.46 -1.23 26.79
CA LEU A 27 -10.62 -2.40 26.58
C LEU A 27 -11.41 -3.68 26.90
N LYS A 28 -11.31 -4.67 26.01
CA LYS A 28 -11.93 -5.99 26.16
C LYS A 28 -10.85 -7.06 26.33
N SER A 29 -11.11 -8.00 27.23
CA SER A 29 -10.31 -9.21 27.47
C SER A 29 -11.15 -10.47 27.22
N THR A 30 -10.50 -11.63 27.24
CA THR A 30 -11.15 -12.94 27.10
C THR A 30 -11.52 -13.53 28.46
N LEU A 31 -12.71 -14.11 28.54
CA LEU A 31 -13.19 -14.91 29.67
C LEU A 31 -13.11 -16.38 29.31
N ASP A 32 -12.56 -17.21 30.19
CA ASP A 32 -12.71 -18.66 30.11
C ASP A 32 -14.07 -19.07 30.69
N TYR A 33 -14.92 -19.68 29.88
CA TYR A 33 -16.28 -20.07 30.30
C TYR A 33 -16.31 -21.32 31.20
N ASN A 34 -15.25 -22.12 31.23
CA ASN A 34 -15.16 -23.30 32.08
C ASN A 34 -14.65 -22.95 33.48
N THR A 35 -13.64 -22.06 33.55
CA THR A 35 -13.01 -21.68 34.83
C THR A 35 -13.55 -20.39 35.42
N GLY A 36 -14.18 -19.52 34.62
CA GLY A 36 -14.60 -18.18 35.03
C GLY A 36 -13.44 -17.17 35.12
N GLU A 37 -12.22 -17.58 34.79
CA GLU A 37 -11.05 -16.72 34.86
C GLU A 37 -11.04 -15.70 33.71
N ILE A 38 -10.82 -14.43 34.05
CA ILE A 38 -10.62 -13.36 33.07
C ILE A 38 -9.13 -13.24 32.80
N ALA A 39 -8.73 -13.44 31.54
CA ALA A 39 -7.35 -13.24 31.14
C ALA A 39 -6.98 -11.75 31.21
N GLU A 40 -5.92 -11.42 31.94
CA GLU A 40 -5.42 -10.05 32.01
C GLU A 40 -4.98 -9.53 30.62
N TYR A 41 -4.41 -10.39 29.78
CA TYR A 41 -4.02 -10.09 28.41
C TYR A 41 -4.43 -11.20 27.44
N PRO A 42 -4.60 -10.92 26.13
CA PRO A 42 -4.46 -9.61 25.49
C PRO A 42 -5.72 -8.75 25.65
N LYS A 43 -5.50 -7.45 25.91
CA LYS A 43 -6.55 -6.43 25.87
C LYS A 43 -6.67 -5.88 24.45
N LYS A 44 -7.90 -5.77 23.95
CA LYS A 44 -8.21 -5.20 22.64
C LYS A 44 -9.20 -4.08 22.79
N GLY A 45 -8.91 -2.95 22.17
CA GLY A 45 -9.78 -1.79 22.12
C GLY A 45 -9.91 -1.29 20.69
N LYS A 46 -10.92 -0.45 20.46
CA LYS A 46 -11.09 0.25 19.19
C LYS A 46 -11.39 1.71 19.48
N TYR A 47 -10.59 2.58 18.88
CA TYR A 47 -10.80 4.02 18.91
C TYR A 47 -11.04 4.47 17.47
N GLU A 48 -12.28 4.85 17.15
CA GLU A 48 -12.70 5.10 15.78
C GLU A 48 -12.38 3.92 14.85
N ASN A 49 -11.51 4.11 13.86
CA ASN A 49 -11.05 3.06 12.95
C ASN A 49 -9.68 2.46 13.33
N LEU A 50 -9.15 2.80 14.51
CA LEU A 50 -7.85 2.34 15.00
C LEU A 50 -8.05 1.19 15.98
N ASP A 51 -7.37 0.08 15.72
CA ASP A 51 -7.28 -1.06 16.63
C ASP A 51 -6.17 -0.80 17.65
N ILE A 52 -6.52 -0.85 18.93
CA ILE A 52 -5.58 -0.85 20.04
C ILE A 52 -5.40 -2.28 20.51
N ARG A 53 -4.15 -2.74 20.59
CA ARG A 53 -3.82 -4.10 21.01
C ARG A 53 -2.72 -4.04 22.06
N ILE A 54 -3.00 -4.58 23.24
CA ILE A 54 -2.10 -4.63 24.38
C ILE A 54 -1.93 -6.10 24.77
N SER A 55 -0.70 -6.60 24.75
CA SER A 55 -0.32 -7.90 25.29
C SER A 55 0.54 -7.72 26.54
N SER A 56 0.95 -8.82 27.17
CA SER A 56 1.91 -8.77 28.28
C SER A 56 3.16 -7.97 27.93
N GLU A 57 3.71 -8.15 26.72
CA GLU A 57 4.99 -7.54 26.33
C GLU A 57 4.92 -6.19 25.59
N ARG A 58 3.79 -5.85 24.97
CA ARG A 58 3.75 -4.73 24.00
C ARG A 58 2.37 -4.13 23.85
N ALA A 59 2.33 -2.86 23.45
CA ALA A 59 1.12 -2.20 22.94
C ALA A 59 1.34 -1.68 21.52
N THR A 60 0.28 -1.70 20.71
CA THR A 60 0.28 -1.18 19.35
C THR A 60 -1.03 -0.49 19.00
N ILE A 61 -0.94 0.55 18.19
CA ILE A 61 -2.08 1.18 17.50
C ILE A 61 -1.96 0.84 16.02
N VAL A 62 -3.03 0.31 15.42
CA VAL A 62 -3.04 -0.10 14.02
C VAL A 62 -4.29 0.40 13.32
N GLY A 63 -4.14 1.09 12.20
CA GLY A 63 -5.28 1.47 11.38
C GLY A 63 -4.95 2.56 10.37
N SER A 64 -5.99 3.04 9.68
CA SER A 64 -5.85 4.08 8.68
C SER A 64 -5.87 5.46 9.34
N ILE A 65 -4.75 6.18 9.29
CA ILE A 65 -4.65 7.55 9.77
C ILE A 65 -5.50 8.50 8.92
N HIS A 66 -5.69 8.19 7.64
CA HIS A 66 -6.55 8.95 6.74
C HIS A 66 -8.04 8.77 7.09
N LYS A 67 -8.51 7.54 7.31
CA LYS A 67 -9.87 7.31 7.82
C LYS A 67 -10.09 8.01 9.15
N TYR A 68 -9.09 7.97 10.03
CA TYR A 68 -9.15 8.62 11.33
C TYR A 68 -9.38 10.13 11.18
N PHE A 69 -8.59 10.80 10.33
CA PHE A 69 -8.80 12.20 9.99
C PHE A 69 -10.20 12.47 9.45
N ASN A 70 -10.67 11.69 8.48
CA ASN A 70 -12.00 11.89 7.91
C ASN A 70 -13.11 11.70 8.96
N MET A 71 -12.95 10.78 9.91
CA MET A 71 -13.89 10.60 11.01
C MET A 71 -13.88 11.81 11.97
N LEU A 72 -12.71 12.34 12.33
CA LEU A 72 -12.58 13.55 13.16
C LEU A 72 -13.32 14.75 12.56
N PHE A 73 -13.23 14.91 11.24
CA PHE A 73 -13.87 16.02 10.51
C PHE A 73 -15.24 15.67 9.93
N LYS A 74 -15.88 14.58 10.40
CA LYS A 74 -17.23 14.13 9.97
C LYS A 74 -17.38 13.94 8.45
N LYS A 75 -16.29 13.58 7.77
CA LYS A 75 -16.22 13.20 6.35
C LYS A 75 -16.45 11.69 6.12
N GLY A 76 -16.82 10.96 7.17
CA GLY A 76 -17.15 9.53 7.14
C GLY A 76 -15.94 8.58 7.26
N ASN A 77 -16.22 7.28 7.41
CA ASN A 77 -15.20 6.22 7.52
C ASN A 77 -14.69 5.80 6.13
N GLN A 78 -13.97 6.71 5.46
CA GLN A 78 -13.49 6.52 4.09
C GLN A 78 -12.05 7.04 3.92
N ASN A 79 -11.40 6.64 2.83
CA ASN A 79 -10.05 7.11 2.46
C ASN A 79 -9.86 7.27 0.93
N TYR A 80 -10.93 7.62 0.22
CA TYR A 80 -10.90 7.86 -1.22
C TYR A 80 -10.66 9.33 -1.59
N ASN A 81 -10.89 10.28 -0.66
CA ASN A 81 -10.56 11.68 -0.86
C ASN A 81 -9.06 11.96 -0.71
N ASP A 82 -8.70 13.24 -0.82
CA ASP A 82 -7.33 13.69 -0.63
C ASP A 82 -6.96 13.83 0.85
N PHE A 83 -5.70 13.48 1.13
CA PHE A 83 -5.10 13.48 2.46
C PHE A 83 -3.66 13.96 2.35
N THR A 84 -3.48 15.21 2.72
CA THR A 84 -2.27 16.01 2.57
C THR A 84 -1.29 15.77 3.72
N ILE A 85 -0.08 16.32 3.60
CA ILE A 85 0.88 16.36 4.71
C ILE A 85 0.34 17.13 5.94
N PHE A 86 -0.49 18.16 5.73
CA PHE A 86 -1.09 18.91 6.84
C PHE A 86 -2.12 18.07 7.59
N ASP A 87 -2.96 17.33 6.86
CA ASP A 87 -3.93 16.42 7.44
C ASP A 87 -3.23 15.29 8.23
N LEU A 88 -2.11 14.78 7.69
CA LEU A 88 -1.25 13.82 8.39
C LEU A 88 -0.69 14.39 9.68
N ARG A 89 -0.04 15.57 9.63
CA ARG A 89 0.53 16.23 10.82
C ARG A 89 -0.53 16.46 11.89
N HIS A 90 -1.70 16.98 11.50
CA HIS A 90 -2.82 17.16 12.42
C HIS A 90 -3.24 15.83 13.07
N SER A 91 -3.40 14.78 12.28
CA SER A 91 -3.79 13.46 12.79
C SER A 91 -2.78 12.88 13.77
N LEU A 92 -1.48 12.99 13.48
CA LEU A 92 -0.42 12.51 14.37
C LEU A 92 -0.39 13.30 15.68
N GLN A 93 -0.58 14.63 15.62
CA GLN A 93 -0.67 15.48 16.80
C GLN A 93 -1.87 15.11 17.68
N GLN A 94 -3.04 14.86 17.08
CA GLN A 94 -4.24 14.44 17.80
C GLN A 94 -4.03 13.08 18.49
N LEU A 95 -3.48 12.08 17.78
CA LEU A 95 -3.16 10.79 18.38
C LEU A 95 -2.20 10.92 19.57
N ARG A 96 -1.19 11.78 19.42
CA ARG A 96 -0.25 12.05 20.49
C ARG A 96 -0.93 12.65 21.72
N ALA A 97 -1.81 13.63 21.53
CA ALA A 97 -2.52 14.29 22.61
C ALA A 97 -3.49 13.34 23.33
N ILE A 98 -4.27 12.55 22.56
CA ILE A 98 -5.25 11.61 23.12
C ILE A 98 -4.55 10.51 23.91
N PHE A 99 -3.57 9.84 23.29
CA PHE A 99 -2.97 8.65 23.87
C PHE A 99 -1.73 8.91 24.73
N GLY A 100 -1.31 10.18 24.88
CA GLY A 100 -0.10 10.52 25.62
C GLY A 100 1.15 9.90 24.99
N LEU A 101 1.26 9.91 23.66
CA LEU A 101 2.36 9.25 22.96
C LEU A 101 3.67 10.01 23.17
N HIS A 102 4.75 9.25 23.42
CA HIS A 102 6.10 9.79 23.51
C HIS A 102 6.62 10.22 22.15
N HIS A 103 7.52 11.20 22.13
CA HIS A 103 8.17 11.67 20.89
C HIS A 103 8.90 10.56 20.13
N LYS A 104 9.37 9.53 20.84
CA LYS A 104 10.11 8.40 20.27
C LYS A 104 9.23 7.18 19.99
N THR A 105 7.99 7.40 19.55
CA THR A 105 7.06 6.31 19.29
C THR A 105 7.36 5.69 17.93
N ALA A 106 7.76 4.42 17.91
CA ALA A 106 8.28 3.77 16.72
C ALA A 106 7.20 3.39 15.70
N ILE A 107 7.54 3.44 14.40
CA ILE A 107 6.69 2.95 13.31
C ILE A 107 7.16 1.56 12.89
N ASN A 108 6.28 0.56 13.03
CA ASN A 108 6.55 -0.83 12.65
C ASN A 108 6.08 -1.17 11.24
N ALA A 109 5.08 -0.46 10.73
CA ALA A 109 4.64 -0.56 9.34
C ALA A 109 3.96 0.73 8.92
N LEU A 110 4.11 1.08 7.65
CA LEU A 110 3.37 2.17 7.03
C LEU A 110 2.89 1.77 5.65
N GLU A 111 1.85 2.46 5.20
CA GLU A 111 1.27 2.30 3.89
C GLU A 111 1.10 3.68 3.25
N MET A 112 1.64 3.85 2.05
CA MET A 112 1.46 5.04 1.23
C MET A 112 0.70 4.65 -0.03
N GLY A 113 -0.38 5.36 -0.33
CA GLY A 113 -1.17 5.10 -1.53
C GLY A 113 -1.86 6.33 -2.08
N PHE A 114 -2.06 6.30 -3.38
CA PHE A 114 -2.64 7.38 -4.18
C PHE A 114 -3.87 6.86 -4.91
N ASN A 115 -4.91 7.69 -4.98
CA ASN A 115 -6.12 7.43 -5.76
C ASN A 115 -5.98 8.24 -7.05
N LEU A 116 -6.01 7.56 -8.19
CA LEU A 116 -5.89 8.18 -9.52
C LEU A 116 -7.24 8.08 -10.23
N GLU A 117 -7.69 9.19 -10.80
CA GLU A 117 -8.95 9.25 -11.53
C GLU A 117 -8.77 8.66 -12.94
N MET A 118 -9.65 7.75 -13.33
CA MET A 118 -9.57 7.01 -14.58
C MET A 118 -10.76 7.36 -15.49
N GLU A 119 -10.54 7.34 -16.80
CA GLU A 119 -11.58 7.64 -17.79
C GLU A 119 -12.71 6.60 -17.80
N GLN A 120 -12.40 5.34 -17.50
CA GLN A 120 -13.33 4.22 -17.45
C GLN A 120 -13.11 3.40 -16.17
N ASP A 121 -13.93 2.35 -15.96
CA ASP A 121 -13.83 1.47 -14.80
C ASP A 121 -12.37 0.98 -14.60
N PRO A 122 -11.74 1.26 -13.44
CA PRO A 122 -10.41 0.78 -13.10
C PRO A 122 -10.23 -0.73 -13.27
N GLN A 123 -11.31 -1.51 -13.12
CA GLN A 123 -11.29 -2.96 -13.30
C GLN A 123 -10.77 -3.37 -14.68
N THR A 124 -11.21 -2.67 -15.74
CA THR A 124 -10.81 -2.98 -17.11
C THR A 124 -9.29 -2.89 -17.30
N TYR A 125 -8.65 -1.90 -16.66
CA TYR A 125 -7.20 -1.75 -16.72
C TYR A 125 -6.46 -2.78 -15.87
N ILE A 126 -7.01 -3.13 -14.70
CA ILE A 126 -6.42 -4.15 -13.81
C ILE A 126 -6.39 -5.50 -14.52
N ASP A 127 -7.49 -5.89 -15.16
CA ASP A 127 -7.61 -7.20 -15.78
C ASP A 127 -6.77 -7.29 -17.06
N ASN A 128 -6.86 -6.27 -17.93
CA ASN A 128 -6.33 -6.36 -19.29
C ASN A 128 -4.94 -5.76 -19.48
N ASN A 129 -4.54 -4.76 -18.67
CA ASN A 129 -3.31 -4.00 -18.93
C ASN A 129 -2.21 -4.25 -17.89
N ILE A 130 -2.56 -4.39 -16.60
CA ILE A 130 -1.57 -4.60 -15.53
C ILE A 130 -1.21 -6.08 -15.49
N LEU A 131 -0.13 -6.51 -16.14
CA LEU A 131 0.12 -7.93 -16.37
C LEU A 131 0.86 -8.60 -15.22
N MET A 132 2.01 -8.03 -14.83
CA MET A 132 2.95 -8.70 -13.93
C MET A 132 3.91 -7.69 -13.27
N TYR A 133 4.72 -8.14 -12.33
CA TYR A 133 5.69 -7.31 -11.63
C TYR A 133 7.05 -7.98 -11.60
N ASP A 134 8.08 -7.30 -12.12
CA ASP A 134 9.46 -7.81 -12.18
C ASP A 134 9.54 -9.20 -12.87
N LEU A 135 8.77 -9.34 -13.95
CA LEU A 135 8.63 -10.58 -14.72
C LEU A 135 8.17 -11.77 -13.85
N LYS A 136 7.30 -11.51 -12.87
CA LYS A 136 6.66 -12.51 -12.00
C LYS A 136 5.16 -12.22 -11.87
N HIS A 137 4.38 -13.30 -11.77
CA HIS A 137 2.96 -13.24 -11.48
C HIS A 137 2.65 -12.42 -10.21
N HIS A 138 1.45 -11.86 -10.17
CA HIS A 138 0.86 -11.35 -8.93
C HIS A 138 0.60 -12.50 -7.96
N ASN A 139 0.49 -12.17 -6.67
CA ASN A 139 0.11 -13.12 -5.65
C ASN A 139 -1.36 -13.50 -5.83
N ILE A 140 -1.64 -14.81 -5.95
CA ILE A 140 -3.00 -15.33 -6.01
C ILE A 140 -3.49 -15.51 -4.57
N ASP A 141 -4.42 -14.66 -4.15
CA ASP A 141 -5.08 -14.79 -2.85
C ASP A 141 -6.31 -15.69 -3.04
N ARG A 142 -6.22 -16.98 -2.65
CA ARG A 142 -7.29 -17.97 -2.89
C ARG A 142 -8.59 -17.69 -2.11
N LEU A 143 -8.56 -16.78 -1.13
CA LEU A 143 -9.64 -16.52 -0.17
C LEU A 143 -10.41 -15.21 -0.41
N LYS A 144 -9.97 -14.37 -1.35
CA LYS A 144 -10.66 -13.12 -1.74
C LYS A 144 -11.03 -13.21 -3.21
N SER A 145 -12.17 -12.62 -3.58
CA SER A 145 -12.69 -12.57 -4.95
C SER A 145 -11.56 -12.43 -5.96
N GLN A 146 -11.42 -13.45 -6.82
CA GLN A 146 -10.48 -13.41 -7.94
C GLN A 146 -10.86 -12.22 -8.83
N GLY A 147 -10.01 -11.20 -8.93
CA GLY A 147 -10.13 -10.15 -9.94
C GLY A 147 -10.00 -8.70 -9.45
N ASP A 148 -10.42 -8.37 -8.23
CA ASP A 148 -10.59 -6.94 -7.87
C ASP A 148 -9.28 -6.17 -7.62
N PHE A 149 -8.16 -6.88 -7.48
CA PHE A 149 -6.85 -6.28 -7.23
C PHE A 149 -5.68 -7.15 -7.69
N LYS A 150 -4.56 -6.49 -8.01
CA LYS A 150 -3.25 -7.13 -8.19
C LYS A 150 -2.33 -6.76 -7.04
N ARG A 151 -1.86 -7.77 -6.32
CA ARG A 151 -0.94 -7.64 -5.19
C ARG A 151 0.39 -8.33 -5.50
N PHE A 152 1.49 -7.67 -5.13
CA PHE A 152 2.84 -8.16 -5.32
C PHE A 152 3.58 -8.10 -3.97
N ASP A 153 3.63 -9.22 -3.28
CA ASP A 153 4.29 -9.39 -2.00
C ASP A 153 5.79 -9.63 -2.17
N ARG A 154 6.55 -9.01 -1.28
CA ARG A 154 7.98 -9.23 -1.04
C ARG A 154 8.20 -9.30 0.45
N THR A 155 9.38 -9.74 0.86
CA THR A 155 9.74 -9.87 2.28
C THR A 155 9.59 -8.56 3.05
N ASP A 156 9.97 -7.44 2.43
CA ASP A 156 10.03 -6.14 3.13
C ASP A 156 8.81 -5.25 2.86
N TYR A 157 8.05 -5.51 1.81
CA TYR A 157 6.95 -4.66 1.34
C TYR A 157 5.94 -5.42 0.47
N SER A 158 4.77 -4.83 0.26
CA SER A 158 3.80 -5.27 -0.75
C SER A 158 3.33 -4.09 -1.59
N LEU A 159 3.29 -4.25 -2.91
CA LEU A 159 2.66 -3.30 -3.83
C LEU A 159 1.25 -3.81 -4.18
N LYS A 160 0.24 -2.95 -4.11
CA LYS A 160 -1.13 -3.27 -4.52
C LYS A 160 -1.64 -2.26 -5.53
N ILE A 161 -2.37 -2.76 -6.53
CA ILE A 161 -3.10 -1.94 -7.49
C ILE A 161 -4.53 -2.48 -7.56
N TYR A 162 -5.53 -1.65 -7.30
CA TYR A 162 -6.91 -2.10 -7.17
C TYR A 162 -7.96 -1.03 -7.48
N ASN A 163 -9.18 -1.50 -7.73
CA ASN A 163 -10.33 -0.65 -7.99
C ASN A 163 -10.86 -0.07 -6.67
N LYS A 164 -10.54 1.21 -6.40
CA LYS A 164 -10.95 1.91 -5.19
C LYS A 164 -12.43 2.27 -5.23
N SER A 165 -12.97 2.54 -6.42
CA SER A 165 -14.37 2.88 -6.62
C SER A 165 -15.28 1.77 -6.18
N LYS A 166 -14.99 0.52 -6.56
CA LYS A 166 -15.76 -0.65 -6.11
C LYS A 166 -15.73 -0.82 -4.59
N GLN A 167 -14.60 -0.54 -3.95
CA GLN A 167 -14.46 -0.68 -2.49
C GLN A 167 -15.40 0.26 -1.71
N PHE A 168 -15.65 1.46 -2.22
CA PHE A 168 -16.44 2.50 -1.54
C PHE A 168 -17.70 2.94 -2.31
N GLN A 169 -18.02 2.27 -3.40
CA GLN A 169 -19.13 2.60 -4.31
C GLN A 169 -19.13 4.09 -4.72
N THR A 170 -17.96 4.61 -5.08
CA THR A 170 -17.82 6.03 -5.46
C THR A 170 -18.31 6.25 -6.89
N ALA A 171 -18.92 7.40 -7.17
CA ALA A 171 -19.31 7.80 -8.53
C ALA A 171 -18.10 8.00 -9.47
N LYS A 172 -16.96 8.41 -8.92
CA LYS A 172 -15.70 8.53 -9.66
C LYS A 172 -15.06 7.17 -9.91
N ASN A 173 -14.34 7.04 -11.02
CA ASN A 173 -13.49 5.89 -11.35
C ASN A 173 -12.09 6.10 -10.76
N LEU A 174 -11.74 5.37 -9.71
CA LEU A 174 -10.55 5.56 -8.89
C LEU A 174 -9.72 4.28 -8.86
N LEU A 175 -8.53 4.35 -9.45
CA LEU A 175 -7.50 3.32 -9.34
C LEU A 175 -6.58 3.65 -8.16
N ARG A 176 -6.43 2.73 -7.20
CA ARG A 176 -5.47 2.88 -6.11
C ARG A 176 -4.15 2.22 -6.50
N ILE A 177 -3.04 2.92 -6.31
CA ILE A 177 -1.69 2.33 -6.27
C ILE A 177 -1.11 2.56 -4.87
N GLU A 178 -0.69 1.48 -4.21
CA GLU A 178 -0.34 1.47 -2.79
C GLU A 178 0.91 0.64 -2.52
N ILE A 179 1.87 1.20 -1.78
CA ILE A 179 2.98 0.47 -1.19
C ILE A 179 2.77 0.35 0.33
N ARG A 180 2.87 -0.87 0.84
CA ARG A 180 2.93 -1.15 2.27
C ARG A 180 4.31 -1.66 2.63
N ILE A 181 4.95 -1.03 3.60
CA ILE A 181 6.27 -1.41 4.11
C ILE A 181 6.09 -1.98 5.51
N THR A 182 6.60 -3.19 5.74
CA THR A 182 6.47 -3.90 7.03
C THR A 182 7.82 -4.25 7.65
N SER A 183 8.91 -4.03 6.93
CA SER A 183 10.27 -4.31 7.40
C SER A 183 10.87 -3.09 8.07
N LYS A 184 11.21 -3.23 9.36
CA LYS A 184 11.88 -2.18 10.15
C LYS A 184 13.20 -1.73 9.51
N ARG A 185 13.99 -2.68 8.97
CA ARG A 185 15.23 -2.37 8.25
C ARG A 185 14.99 -1.46 7.05
N LEU A 186 13.91 -1.72 6.29
CA LEU A 186 13.57 -0.89 5.13
C LEU A 186 13.03 0.49 5.56
N LEU A 187 12.20 0.55 6.60
CA LEU A 187 11.72 1.81 7.17
C LEU A 187 12.90 2.70 7.60
N HIS A 188 13.84 2.16 8.35
CA HIS A 188 15.04 2.90 8.78
C HIS A 188 15.89 3.36 7.60
N LYS A 189 16.02 2.54 6.54
CA LYS A 189 16.72 2.96 5.31
C LYS A 189 16.03 4.15 4.63
N LEU A 190 14.72 4.28 4.80
CA LEU A 190 13.91 5.41 4.32
C LEU A 190 13.79 6.53 5.36
N ARG A 191 14.58 6.49 6.45
CA ARG A 191 14.58 7.47 7.55
C ARG A 191 13.25 7.54 8.31
N VAL A 192 12.49 6.45 8.32
CA VAL A 192 11.30 6.30 9.17
C VAL A 192 11.67 5.44 10.37
N HIS A 193 11.89 6.09 11.50
CA HIS A 193 12.16 5.45 12.79
C HIS A 193 10.96 5.64 13.72
N GLU A 194 10.48 6.88 13.79
CA GLU A 194 9.51 7.37 14.75
C GLU A 194 8.36 8.07 14.02
N MET A 195 7.27 8.31 14.74
CA MET A 195 6.06 8.89 14.18
C MET A 195 6.30 10.31 13.63
N GLU A 196 7.13 11.09 14.33
CA GLU A 196 7.48 12.46 14.00
C GLU A 196 8.20 12.59 12.65
N ASP A 197 8.96 11.56 12.24
CA ASP A 197 9.64 11.53 10.94
C ASP A 197 8.65 11.64 9.77
N LEU A 198 7.41 11.17 9.94
CA LEU A 198 6.37 11.24 8.92
C LEU A 198 5.85 12.67 8.67
N SER A 199 6.24 13.63 9.52
CA SER A 199 5.94 15.05 9.34
C SER A 199 6.94 15.74 8.41
N ASP A 200 8.05 15.11 8.07
CA ASP A 200 9.09 15.64 7.18
C ASP A 200 8.79 15.31 5.71
N ALA A 201 8.69 16.35 4.87
CA ALA A 201 8.47 16.21 3.44
C ALA A 201 9.62 15.45 2.73
N ILE A 202 10.86 15.53 3.23
CA ILE A 202 12.01 14.80 2.69
C ILE A 202 11.84 13.30 2.93
N VAL A 203 11.38 12.90 4.11
CA VAL A 203 11.10 11.50 4.45
C VAL A 203 9.97 10.96 3.56
N LEU A 204 8.87 11.72 3.43
CA LEU A 204 7.74 11.36 2.57
C LEU A 204 8.15 11.23 1.10
N LYS A 205 9.00 12.14 0.60
CA LYS A 205 9.58 12.05 -0.74
C LYS A 205 10.44 10.80 -0.91
N GLY A 206 11.19 10.39 0.11
CA GLY A 206 11.96 9.14 0.10
C GLY A 206 11.06 7.90 -0.01
N ILE A 207 9.95 7.86 0.72
CA ILE A 207 8.95 6.78 0.63
C ILE A 207 8.29 6.79 -0.76
N PHE A 208 7.94 7.96 -1.29
CA PHE A 208 7.36 8.10 -2.62
C PHE A 208 8.32 7.64 -3.72
N GLN A 209 9.59 8.05 -3.67
CA GLN A 209 10.62 7.56 -4.59
C GLN A 209 10.77 6.03 -4.50
N PHE A 210 10.65 5.46 -3.29
CA PHE A 210 10.62 4.01 -3.13
C PHE A 210 9.41 3.38 -3.83
N LEU A 211 8.20 3.94 -3.67
CA LEU A 211 7.00 3.53 -4.41
C LEU A 211 7.24 3.58 -5.92
N MET A 212 7.71 4.71 -6.45
CA MET A 212 7.96 4.90 -7.89
C MET A 212 8.96 3.88 -8.43
N ASN A 213 10.06 3.65 -7.71
CA ASN A 213 11.04 2.61 -8.06
C ASN A 213 10.45 1.20 -8.10
N LYS A 214 9.37 0.92 -7.34
CA LYS A 214 8.64 -0.35 -7.45
C LYS A 214 7.64 -0.30 -8.60
N PHE A 215 6.89 0.79 -8.73
CA PHE A 215 5.94 0.99 -9.82
C PHE A 215 6.59 0.79 -11.21
N GLU A 216 7.84 1.25 -11.39
CA GLU A 216 8.57 1.03 -12.65
C GLU A 216 8.77 -0.45 -13.02
N LYS A 217 8.76 -1.35 -12.04
CA LYS A 217 8.86 -2.79 -12.28
C LYS A 217 7.53 -3.44 -12.64
N VAL A 218 6.42 -2.73 -12.51
CA VAL A 218 5.11 -3.18 -12.98
C VAL A 218 5.12 -3.15 -14.51
N ILE A 219 4.71 -4.26 -15.11
CA ILE A 219 4.57 -4.39 -16.55
C ILE A 219 3.10 -4.11 -16.87
N ILE A 220 2.89 -2.92 -17.42
CA ILE A 220 1.59 -2.45 -17.89
C ILE A 220 1.71 -2.30 -19.40
N VAL A 221 0.82 -2.97 -20.13
CA VAL A 221 0.84 -3.02 -21.59
C VAL A 221 -0.51 -2.58 -22.11
N ASP A 222 -0.52 -1.66 -23.08
CA ASP A 222 -1.74 -1.22 -23.73
C ASP A 222 -2.35 -2.34 -24.59
N ARG A 223 -3.62 -2.20 -24.96
CA ARG A 223 -4.27 -3.19 -25.83
C ARG A 223 -3.58 -3.19 -27.19
N VAL A 224 -3.10 -4.36 -27.60
CA VAL A 224 -2.41 -4.54 -28.88
C VAL A 224 -3.43 -4.61 -30.01
N ASN A 225 -3.23 -3.82 -31.06
CA ASN A 225 -3.90 -4.02 -32.34
C ASN A 225 -2.94 -4.78 -33.26
N GLU A 226 -3.13 -6.10 -33.36
CA GLU A 226 -2.20 -7.01 -34.06
C GLU A 226 -2.11 -6.76 -35.56
N VAL A 227 -3.14 -6.14 -36.17
CA VAL A 227 -3.21 -5.88 -37.62
C VAL A 227 -2.04 -4.99 -38.11
N LEU A 228 -1.45 -4.20 -37.21
CA LEU A 228 -0.39 -3.24 -37.53
C LEU A 228 1.02 -3.72 -37.15
N ILE A 229 1.17 -4.96 -36.66
CA ILE A 229 2.43 -5.46 -36.11
C ILE A 229 2.93 -6.66 -36.94
N PRO A 230 4.20 -6.67 -37.39
CA PRO A 230 4.78 -7.82 -38.08
C PRO A 230 4.67 -9.11 -37.25
N PRO A 231 4.42 -10.27 -37.88
CA PRO A 231 4.21 -11.54 -37.18
C PRO A 231 5.33 -11.90 -36.18
N SER A 232 6.58 -11.56 -36.49
CA SER A 232 7.73 -11.81 -35.62
C SER A 232 7.69 -11.02 -34.31
N ASP A 233 7.19 -9.78 -34.33
CA ASP A 233 7.04 -8.95 -33.13
C ASP A 233 5.77 -9.36 -32.35
N VAL A 234 4.70 -9.82 -33.03
CA VAL A 234 3.50 -10.39 -32.38
C VAL A 234 3.86 -11.65 -31.58
N GLU A 235 4.63 -12.56 -32.16
CA GLU A 235 5.07 -13.78 -31.48
C GLU A 235 5.88 -13.45 -30.21
N LYS A 236 6.75 -12.43 -30.29
CA LYS A 236 7.51 -11.94 -29.13
C LYS A 236 6.60 -11.32 -28.09
N LEU A 237 5.64 -10.49 -28.48
CA LEU A 237 4.67 -9.90 -27.56
C LEU A 237 3.92 -10.98 -26.79
N ASN A 238 3.35 -11.98 -27.48
CA ASN A 238 2.64 -13.10 -26.86
C ASN A 238 3.50 -13.87 -25.85
N LYS A 239 4.80 -14.03 -26.12
CA LYS A 239 5.75 -14.63 -25.16
C LYS A 239 6.02 -13.69 -23.99
N TYR A 240 6.33 -12.42 -24.25
CA TYR A 240 6.82 -11.47 -23.24
C TYR A 240 5.72 -10.92 -22.33
N THR A 241 4.48 -10.87 -22.78
CA THR A 241 3.31 -10.52 -21.94
C THR A 241 2.87 -11.68 -21.05
N ASN A 242 3.37 -12.90 -21.30
CA ASN A 242 3.03 -14.08 -20.52
C ASN A 242 4.02 -14.29 -19.35
N PRO A 243 3.62 -14.08 -18.09
CA PRO A 243 4.48 -14.36 -16.93
C PRO A 243 4.97 -15.82 -16.80
N ASN A 244 4.28 -16.81 -17.36
CA ASN A 244 4.73 -18.21 -17.37
C ASN A 244 5.96 -18.41 -18.27
N TYR A 245 6.06 -17.66 -19.37
CA TYR A 245 7.27 -17.66 -20.20
C TYR A 245 8.49 -17.22 -19.38
N TRP A 246 8.37 -16.12 -18.64
CA TRP A 246 9.46 -15.62 -17.80
C TRP A 246 9.82 -16.57 -16.65
N LYS A 247 8.83 -17.22 -16.04
CA LYS A 247 9.06 -18.25 -15.02
C LYS A 247 9.96 -19.37 -15.56
N ARG A 248 9.63 -19.89 -16.75
CA ARG A 248 10.40 -20.95 -17.44
C ARG A 248 11.80 -20.48 -17.85
N ILE A 249 11.91 -19.32 -18.48
CA ILE A 249 13.22 -18.81 -18.93
C ILE A 249 14.16 -18.51 -17.76
N LYS A 250 13.62 -18.07 -16.60
CA LYS A 250 14.41 -17.84 -15.37
C LYS A 250 15.01 -19.12 -14.78
N SER A 251 14.41 -20.30 -15.00
CA SER A 251 14.99 -21.58 -14.57
C SER A 251 15.98 -22.18 -15.57
N GLU A 252 15.88 -21.81 -16.85
CA GLU A 252 16.64 -22.46 -17.93
C GLU A 252 17.82 -21.63 -18.46
N LYS A 253 17.75 -20.30 -18.34
CA LYS A 253 18.70 -19.38 -19.00
C LYS A 253 19.44 -18.53 -17.99
N SER A 254 20.64 -18.10 -18.39
CA SER A 254 21.45 -17.21 -17.56
C SER A 254 20.82 -15.82 -17.43
N TYR A 255 21.19 -15.12 -16.35
CA TYR A 255 20.75 -13.75 -16.08
C TYR A 255 21.03 -12.79 -17.27
N LYS A 256 22.16 -12.96 -17.96
CA LYS A 256 22.52 -12.14 -19.13
C LYS A 256 21.51 -12.29 -20.27
N VAL A 257 21.06 -13.52 -20.54
CA VAL A 257 20.04 -13.79 -21.57
C VAL A 257 18.69 -13.20 -21.19
N ILE A 258 18.26 -13.37 -19.93
CA ILE A 258 17.00 -12.79 -19.42
C ILE A 258 17.01 -11.27 -19.56
N ARG A 259 18.12 -10.62 -19.17
CA ARG A 259 18.27 -9.16 -19.29
C ARG A 259 18.17 -8.69 -20.74
N ARG A 260 18.78 -9.42 -21.68
CA ARG A 260 18.68 -9.12 -23.13
C ARG A 260 17.25 -9.23 -23.63
N LEU A 261 16.53 -10.30 -23.25
CA LEU A 261 15.13 -10.49 -23.63
C LEU A 261 14.23 -9.40 -23.05
N ASN A 262 14.45 -9.00 -21.79
CA ASN A 262 13.69 -7.91 -21.18
C ASN A 262 13.93 -6.57 -21.90
N LYS A 263 15.17 -6.28 -22.30
CA LYS A 263 15.47 -5.11 -23.13
C LYS A 263 14.80 -5.16 -24.50
N ASP A 264 14.75 -6.34 -25.13
CA ASP A 264 14.02 -6.51 -26.40
C ASP A 264 12.52 -6.27 -26.21
N PHE A 265 11.96 -6.72 -25.09
CA PHE A 265 10.57 -6.45 -24.75
C PHE A 265 10.30 -4.96 -24.58
N GLU A 266 11.10 -4.26 -23.78
CA GLU A 266 11.01 -2.80 -23.61
C GLU A 266 11.11 -2.06 -24.96
N ARG A 267 12.02 -2.50 -25.85
CA ARG A 267 12.15 -1.96 -27.21
C ARG A 267 10.86 -2.13 -28.02
N ILE A 268 10.24 -3.31 -27.98
CA ILE A 268 8.99 -3.58 -28.71
C ILE A 268 7.84 -2.73 -28.15
N LEU A 269 7.71 -2.63 -26.83
CA LEU A 269 6.69 -1.78 -26.19
C LEU A 269 6.83 -0.32 -26.64
N ASN A 270 8.05 0.21 -26.66
CA ASN A 270 8.29 1.58 -27.14
C ASN A 270 8.02 1.75 -28.64
N LYS A 271 8.47 0.79 -29.48
CA LYS A 271 8.29 0.82 -30.93
C LYS A 271 6.82 0.96 -31.33
N TYR A 272 5.94 0.25 -30.64
CA TYR A 272 4.49 0.25 -30.91
C TYR A 272 3.67 1.09 -29.94
N ARG A 273 4.33 1.90 -29.09
CA ARG A 273 3.69 2.77 -28.09
C ARG A 273 2.68 2.01 -27.20
N LEU A 274 3.07 0.83 -26.73
CA LEU A 274 2.26 -0.04 -25.88
C LEU A 274 2.47 0.21 -24.37
N ASN A 275 3.03 1.37 -24.01
CA ASN A 275 3.33 1.78 -22.64
C ASN A 275 2.70 3.14 -22.28
N THR A 276 1.73 3.61 -23.05
CA THR A 276 1.06 4.91 -22.84
C THR A 276 0.33 4.96 -21.50
N LEU A 277 -0.44 3.92 -21.14
CA LEU A 277 -1.09 3.86 -19.83
C LEU A 277 -0.08 3.87 -18.68
N LYS A 278 1.03 3.14 -18.81
CA LYS A 278 2.09 3.12 -17.79
C LYS A 278 2.67 4.52 -17.57
N ASN A 279 2.96 5.22 -18.67
CA ASN A 279 3.54 6.56 -18.63
C ASN A 279 2.53 7.56 -18.02
N ARG A 280 1.26 7.51 -18.42
CA ARG A 280 0.21 8.35 -17.85
C ARG A 280 0.07 8.16 -16.34
N LEU A 281 -0.04 6.91 -15.88
CA LEU A 281 -0.11 6.60 -14.45
C LEU A 281 1.14 7.04 -13.67
N ARG A 282 2.33 6.95 -14.28
CA ARG A 282 3.57 7.47 -13.68
C ARG A 282 3.47 8.97 -13.44
N ASP A 283 3.02 9.72 -14.45
CA ASP A 283 2.94 11.17 -14.39
C ASP A 283 1.85 11.61 -13.39
N GLU A 284 0.70 10.94 -13.41
CA GLU A 284 -0.38 11.16 -12.44
C GLU A 284 0.06 10.88 -11.00
N LEU A 285 0.85 9.83 -10.74
CA LEU A 285 1.43 9.57 -9.42
C LEU A 285 2.34 10.72 -8.95
N HIS A 286 3.18 11.24 -9.86
CA HIS A 286 4.04 12.39 -9.56
C HIS A 286 3.22 13.65 -9.25
N GLN A 287 2.23 13.97 -10.08
CA GLN A 287 1.37 15.13 -9.86
C GLN A 287 0.58 15.00 -8.56
N LYS A 288 -0.01 13.83 -8.30
CA LYS A 288 -0.76 13.58 -7.06
C LYS A 288 0.12 13.64 -5.82
N PHE A 289 1.39 13.25 -5.91
CA PHE A 289 2.33 13.46 -4.81
C PHE A 289 2.57 14.94 -4.54
N LEU A 290 2.88 15.73 -5.59
CA LEU A 290 3.10 17.17 -5.47
C LEU A 290 1.88 17.94 -4.94
N GLU A 291 0.67 17.52 -5.32
CA GLU A 291 -0.58 18.10 -4.82
C GLU A 291 -0.79 17.86 -3.32
N LEU A 292 -0.33 16.72 -2.80
CA LEU A 292 -0.60 16.28 -1.42
C LEU A 292 0.53 16.63 -0.43
N THR A 293 1.65 17.17 -0.89
CA THR A 293 2.81 17.54 -0.06
C THR A 293 3.09 19.03 -0.10
#